data_AF-A0A7V8NCG6-F1
#
_entry.id   AF-A0A7V8NCG6-F1
#
_cell.length_a   1.000
_cell.length_b   1.000
_cell.length_c   1.000
_cell.angle_alpha   90.00
_cell.angle_beta   90.00
_cell.angle_gamma   90.00
#
_symmetry.space_group_name_H-M   'P 1'
#
loop_
_entity.id
_entity.type
_entity.pdbx_description
1 polymer ?
#
loop_
_entity_poly.entity_id
_entity_poly.type
_entity_poly.pdbx_seq_one_letter_code
_entity_poly.pdbx_strand_id
1 'polypeptide(L)'
;MWEDMAQASKTSDASSPQLDDHAQGAALRLLKFGLTQNAKNDVVSRGRPRIAPRVIDATEERVKLRDCVDDTKWLLYKRDGTLKNHVPGSHDRADAIVEVVKGEWKVTSLYLHEAGSC
;
A
#
# COMPACT_ATOMS: atom_id res chain seq x y z
N MET A 1 3.97 6.04 -3.77
CA MET A 1 3.61 4.63 -3.52
C MET A 1 2.20 4.48 -2.98
N TRP A 2 1.89 4.86 -1.72
CA TRP A 2 0.56 4.62 -1.14
C TRP A 2 -0.57 5.32 -1.92
N GLU A 3 -0.33 6.51 -2.45
CA GLU A 3 -1.29 7.19 -3.32
C GLU A 3 -1.52 6.43 -4.63
N ASP A 4 -0.46 5.95 -5.29
CA ASP A 4 -0.59 5.15 -6.52
C ASP A 4 -1.39 3.86 -6.28
N MET A 5 -1.14 3.21 -5.13
CA MET A 5 -1.91 2.05 -4.69
C MET A 5 -3.38 2.42 -4.46
N ALA A 6 -3.67 3.54 -3.81
CA ALA A 6 -5.03 4.00 -3.59
C ALA A 6 -5.76 4.31 -4.91
N GLN A 7 -5.08 4.88 -5.90
CA GLN A 7 -5.63 5.12 -7.24
C GLN A 7 -5.91 3.81 -7.98
N ALA A 8 -4.94 2.90 -8.05
CA ALA A 8 -5.10 1.59 -8.68
C ALA A 8 -6.20 0.73 -8.01
N SER A 9 -6.39 0.88 -6.70
CA SER A 9 -7.39 0.13 -5.93
C SER A 9 -8.83 0.49 -6.27
N LYS A 10 -9.08 1.67 -6.87
CA LYS A 10 -10.44 2.09 -7.31
C LYS A 10 -11.01 1.17 -8.37
N THR A 11 -10.15 0.49 -9.13
CA THR A 11 -10.52 -0.47 -10.17
C THR A 11 -9.98 -1.88 -9.91
N SER A 12 -9.15 -2.04 -8.88
CA SER A 12 -8.35 -3.26 -8.60
C SER A 12 -7.39 -3.61 -9.73
N ASP A 13 -6.77 -2.58 -10.33
CA ASP A 13 -5.87 -2.73 -11.48
C ASP A 13 -4.43 -3.02 -11.04
N ALA A 14 -4.07 -4.32 -10.98
CA ALA A 14 -2.72 -4.77 -10.68
C ALA A 14 -1.69 -4.44 -11.79
N SER A 15 -2.14 -4.04 -12.97
CA SER A 15 -1.28 -3.65 -14.10
C SER A 15 -1.06 -2.14 -14.21
N SER A 16 -1.64 -1.35 -13.29
CA SER A 16 -1.49 0.11 -13.28
C SER A 16 -0.01 0.50 -13.29
N PRO A 17 0.47 1.22 -14.31
CA PRO A 17 1.89 1.57 -14.44
C PRO A 17 2.36 2.50 -13.32
N GLN A 18 1.43 3.24 -12.68
CA GLN A 18 1.74 4.16 -11.58
C GLN A 18 2.31 3.44 -10.35
N LEU A 19 2.07 2.13 -10.21
CA LEU A 19 2.65 1.34 -9.12
C LEU A 19 4.17 1.25 -9.26
N ASP A 20 4.68 1.17 -10.48
CA ASP A 20 6.09 1.01 -10.80
C ASP A 20 6.87 2.34 -10.65
N ASP A 21 6.18 3.48 -10.61
CA ASP A 21 6.79 4.81 -10.40
C ASP A 21 7.47 4.91 -9.03
N HIS A 22 6.84 4.36 -7.98
CA HIS A 22 7.31 4.51 -6.60
C HIS A 22 7.56 3.20 -5.84
N ALA A 23 7.31 2.05 -6.45
CA ALA A 23 7.55 0.75 -5.85
C ALA A 23 8.27 -0.21 -6.81
N GLN A 24 9.15 -1.04 -6.26
CA GLN A 24 9.81 -2.11 -6.99
C GLN A 24 10.00 -3.33 -6.08
N GLY A 25 10.48 -4.44 -6.64
CA GLY A 25 10.93 -5.59 -5.85
C GLY A 25 9.79 -6.21 -5.04
N ALA A 26 10.04 -6.44 -3.75
CA ALA A 26 9.07 -7.10 -2.87
C ALA A 26 7.85 -6.22 -2.60
N ALA A 27 8.05 -4.91 -2.43
CA ALA A 27 6.95 -3.97 -2.21
C ALA A 27 5.98 -3.97 -3.39
N LEU A 28 6.48 -3.82 -4.62
CA LEU A 28 5.63 -3.82 -5.83
C LEU A 28 4.85 -5.13 -5.97
N ARG A 29 5.49 -6.28 -5.72
CA ARG A 29 4.81 -7.59 -5.76
C ARG A 29 3.67 -7.67 -4.75
N LEU A 30 3.85 -7.13 -3.54
CA LEU A 30 2.80 -7.11 -2.52
C LEU A 30 1.60 -6.26 -2.96
N LEU A 31 1.83 -5.06 -3.51
CA LEU A 31 0.77 -4.19 -4.02
C LEU A 31 -0.02 -4.88 -5.14
N LYS A 32 0.69 -5.41 -6.14
CA LYS A 32 0.08 -6.13 -7.27
C LYS A 32 -0.69 -7.38 -6.82
N PHE A 33 -0.18 -8.09 -5.81
CA PHE A 33 -0.89 -9.22 -5.20
C PHE A 33 -2.21 -8.78 -4.56
N GLY A 34 -2.20 -7.74 -3.73
CA GLY A 34 -3.42 -7.21 -3.10
C GLY A 34 -4.49 -6.82 -4.12
N LEU A 35 -4.11 -6.09 -5.17
CA LEU A 35 -5.02 -5.71 -6.27
C LEU A 35 -5.55 -6.92 -7.03
N THR A 36 -4.70 -7.91 -7.31
CA THR A 36 -5.09 -9.17 -7.95
C THR A 36 -6.12 -9.93 -7.10
N GLN A 37 -5.92 -10.00 -5.79
CA GLN A 37 -6.85 -10.67 -4.88
C GLN A 37 -8.18 -9.91 -4.78
N ASN A 38 -8.16 -8.58 -4.80
CA ASN A 38 -9.38 -7.79 -4.86
C ASN A 38 -10.16 -8.02 -6.17
N ALA A 39 -9.45 -8.04 -7.32
CA ALA A 39 -10.05 -8.32 -8.62
C ALA A 39 -10.69 -9.73 -8.67
N LYS A 40 -10.00 -10.76 -8.18
CA LYS A 40 -10.53 -12.14 -8.09
C LYS A 40 -11.79 -12.25 -7.22
N ASN A 41 -11.90 -11.41 -6.20
CA ASN A 41 -13.04 -11.37 -5.28
C ASN A 41 -14.13 -10.38 -5.73
N ASP A 42 -14.01 -9.83 -6.95
CA ASP A 42 -14.91 -8.82 -7.53
C ASP A 42 -15.17 -7.61 -6.62
N VAL A 43 -14.11 -7.12 -5.98
CA VAL A 43 -14.15 -5.95 -5.09
C VAL A 43 -13.12 -4.91 -5.50
N VAL A 44 -13.35 -3.67 -5.06
CA VAL A 44 -12.47 -2.51 -5.18
C VAL A 44 -12.27 -1.87 -3.82
N SER A 45 -11.14 -1.20 -3.59
CA SER A 45 -11.00 -0.36 -2.39
C SER A 45 -11.22 1.11 -2.73
N ARG A 46 -11.93 1.82 -1.87
CA ARG A 46 -12.13 3.28 -1.98
C ARG A 46 -11.60 3.97 -0.73
N GLY A 47 -11.13 5.20 -0.90
CA GLY A 47 -10.40 5.93 0.14
C GLY A 47 -8.89 5.81 -0.07
N ARG A 48 -8.13 6.14 0.97
CA ARG A 48 -6.67 6.06 1.00
C ARG A 48 -6.20 5.95 2.45
N PRO A 49 -5.06 5.29 2.70
CA PRO A 49 -4.48 5.28 4.03
C PRO A 49 -3.99 6.68 4.40
N ARG A 50 -3.99 6.96 5.70
CA ARG A 50 -3.21 8.06 6.29
C ARG A 50 -1.90 7.48 6.79
N ILE A 51 -0.81 8.20 6.51
CA ILE A 51 0.55 7.76 6.79
C ILE A 51 1.26 8.80 7.66
N ALA A 52 2.10 8.33 8.57
CA ALA A 52 2.93 9.13 9.46
C ALA A 52 4.32 8.47 9.61
N PRO A 53 5.06 8.25 8.50
CA PRO A 53 6.29 7.51 8.53
C PRO A 53 7.37 8.29 9.29
N ARG A 54 8.18 7.57 10.05
CA ARG A 54 9.40 8.08 10.66
C ARG A 54 10.62 7.34 10.11
N VAL A 55 11.70 8.07 9.95
CA VAL A 55 13.01 7.50 9.61
C VAL A 55 13.56 6.76 10.82
N ILE A 56 13.92 5.50 10.62
CA ILE A 56 14.59 4.67 11.62
C ILE A 56 16.11 4.67 11.40
N ASP A 57 16.52 4.68 10.14
CA ASP A 57 17.91 4.62 9.71
C ASP A 57 18.01 5.16 8.29
N ALA A 58 19.11 5.82 7.95
CA ALA A 58 19.30 6.41 6.63
C ALA A 58 20.78 6.47 6.24
N THR A 59 21.04 6.15 4.97
CA THR A 59 22.28 6.40 4.24
C THR A 59 21.95 7.22 2.98
N GLU A 60 22.97 7.55 2.19
CA GLU A 60 22.78 8.31 0.94
C GLU A 60 21.87 7.60 -0.07
N GLU A 61 21.87 6.26 -0.10
CA GLU A 61 21.15 5.47 -1.11
C GLU A 61 20.04 4.59 -0.51
N ARG A 62 19.85 4.59 0.81
CA ARG A 62 18.91 3.71 1.49
C ARG A 62 18.31 4.33 2.74
N VAL A 63 16.98 4.25 2.88
CA VAL A 63 16.24 4.71 4.05
C VAL A 63 15.37 3.58 4.59
N LYS A 64 15.44 3.33 5.89
CA LYS A 64 14.50 2.47 6.62
C LYS A 64 13.44 3.33 7.27
N LEU A 65 12.19 3.02 6.98
CA LEU A 65 11.02 3.73 7.49
C LEU A 65 10.20 2.80 8.38
N ARG A 66 9.58 3.40 9.40
CA ARG A 66 8.50 2.78 10.16
C ARG A 66 7.31 3.70 10.17
N ASP A 67 6.13 3.15 9.98
CA ASP A 67 4.88 3.90 9.92
C ASP A 67 3.82 3.22 10.79
N CYS A 68 2.83 4.01 11.21
CA CYS A 68 1.54 3.54 11.68
C CYS A 68 0.49 3.96 10.65
N VAL A 69 0.13 3.02 9.78
CA VAL A 69 -0.76 3.27 8.65
C VAL A 69 -2.20 3.19 9.14
N ASP A 70 -2.91 4.31 9.11
CA ASP A 70 -4.35 4.35 9.38
C ASP A 70 -5.10 4.08 8.07
N ASP A 71 -5.63 2.86 7.93
CA ASP A 71 -6.44 2.46 6.78
C ASP A 71 -7.94 2.37 7.11
N THR A 72 -8.37 2.94 8.25
CA THR A 72 -9.77 2.91 8.73
C THR A 72 -10.79 3.44 7.71
N LYS A 73 -10.33 4.29 6.78
CA LYS A 73 -11.14 4.88 5.70
C LYS A 73 -10.88 4.28 4.32
N TRP A 74 -10.10 3.22 4.23
CA TRP A 74 -9.76 2.53 2.98
C TRP A 74 -10.49 1.20 2.88
N LEU A 75 -11.79 1.29 2.57
CA LEU A 75 -12.71 0.17 2.69
C LEU A 75 -12.93 -0.56 1.36
N LEU A 76 -13.29 -1.83 1.45
CA LEU A 76 -13.64 -2.67 0.30
C LEU A 76 -15.12 -2.51 -0.08
N TYR A 77 -15.38 -2.42 -1.38
CA TYR A 77 -16.69 -2.29 -1.99
C TYR A 77 -16.85 -3.35 -3.07
N LYS A 78 -18.07 -3.86 -3.22
CA LYS A 78 -18.48 -4.58 -4.43
C LYS A 78 -18.55 -3.61 -5.62
N ARG A 79 -18.58 -4.15 -6.83
CA ARG A 79 -18.67 -3.33 -8.06
C ARG A 79 -19.94 -2.50 -8.16
N ASP A 80 -21.04 -2.97 -7.56
CA ASP A 80 -22.30 -2.23 -7.45
C ASP A 80 -22.24 -1.01 -6.50
N GLY A 81 -21.11 -0.83 -5.80
CA GLY A 81 -20.88 0.29 -4.88
C GLY A 81 -21.33 0.05 -3.45
N THR A 82 -21.85 -1.13 -3.12
CA THR A 82 -22.13 -1.52 -1.74
C THR A 82 -20.86 -1.92 -1.00
N LEU A 83 -20.80 -1.69 0.31
CA LEU A 83 -19.67 -2.14 1.13
C LEU A 83 -19.57 -3.67 1.09
N LYS A 84 -18.35 -4.20 0.93
CA LYS A 84 -18.10 -5.65 0.97
C LYS A 84 -18.47 -6.21 2.34
N ASN A 85 -18.12 -5.48 3.40
CA ASN A 85 -18.45 -5.76 4.79
C ASN A 85 -18.45 -4.45 5.60
N HIS A 86 -18.96 -4.51 6.84
CA HIS A 86 -18.92 -3.41 7.80
C HIS A 86 -17.72 -3.52 8.75
N VAL A 87 -16.65 -4.16 8.31
CA VAL A 87 -15.40 -4.24 9.08
C VAL A 87 -14.59 -3.00 8.73
N PRO A 88 -14.32 -2.09 9.69
CA PRO A 88 -13.46 -0.96 9.42
C PRO A 88 -12.04 -1.45 9.13
N GLY A 89 -11.24 -0.61 8.46
CA GLY A 89 -9.79 -0.76 8.52
C GLY A 89 -9.27 -0.57 9.95
N SER A 90 -7.96 -0.65 10.10
CA SER A 90 -7.24 -0.59 11.36
C SER A 90 -6.07 0.41 11.29
N HIS A 91 -5.26 0.41 12.35
CA HIS A 91 -3.97 1.05 12.41
C HIS A 91 -2.91 -0.05 12.36
N ASP A 92 -2.13 -0.06 11.28
CA ASP A 92 -1.23 -1.17 10.97
C ASP A 92 0.19 -0.66 10.95
N ARG A 93 1.06 -1.27 11.78
CA ARG A 93 2.48 -0.98 11.68
C ARG A 93 2.96 -1.40 10.30
N ALA A 94 3.70 -0.52 9.63
CA ALA A 94 4.42 -0.83 8.41
C ALA A 94 5.91 -0.59 8.60
N ASP A 95 6.73 -1.55 8.20
CA ASP A 95 8.18 -1.36 8.05
C ASP A 95 8.51 -1.37 6.56
N ALA A 96 9.26 -0.37 6.10
CA ALA A 96 9.60 -0.21 4.68
C ALA A 96 11.07 0.10 4.48
N ILE A 97 11.59 -0.30 3.33
CA ILE A 97 12.92 0.08 2.83
C ILE A 97 12.71 0.85 1.53
N VAL A 98 13.30 2.04 1.47
CA VAL A 98 13.37 2.89 0.28
C VAL A 98 14.82 2.91 -0.18
N GLU A 99 15.05 2.69 -1.47
CA GLU A 99 16.40 2.67 -2.07
C GLU A 99 16.43 3.51 -3.33
N VAL A 100 17.61 4.06 -3.65
CA VAL A 100 17.85 4.70 -4.93
C VAL A 100 18.00 3.61 -6.00
N VAL A 101 17.09 3.60 -6.97
CA VAL A 101 17.09 2.69 -8.11
C VAL A 101 17.12 3.51 -9.38
N LYS A 102 18.22 3.41 -10.14
CA LYS A 102 18.44 4.20 -11.37
C LYS A 102 18.30 5.72 -11.15
N GLY A 103 18.71 6.21 -9.98
CA GLY A 103 18.65 7.63 -9.62
C GLY A 103 17.34 8.09 -8.99
N GLU A 104 16.36 7.20 -8.79
CA GLU A 104 15.07 7.52 -8.19
C GLU A 104 14.85 6.76 -6.89
N TRP A 105 14.25 7.39 -5.89
CA TRP A 105 13.85 6.73 -4.65
C TRP A 105 12.62 5.84 -4.88
N LYS A 106 12.75 4.54 -4.63
CA LYS A 106 11.65 3.58 -4.73
C LYS A 106 11.52 2.76 -3.45
N VAL A 107 10.29 2.45 -3.07
CA VAL A 107 10.04 1.49 -2.00
C VAL A 107 10.34 0.09 -2.54
N THR A 108 11.36 -0.58 -2.03
CA THR A 108 11.81 -1.90 -2.51
C THR A 108 11.35 -3.05 -1.61
N SER A 109 11.09 -2.75 -0.34
CA SER A 109 10.50 -3.66 0.64
C SER A 109 9.39 -2.96 1.43
N LEU A 110 8.31 -3.69 1.68
CA LEU A 110 7.19 -3.28 2.51
C LEU A 110 6.71 -4.51 3.28
N TYR A 111 6.61 -4.37 4.60
CA TYR A 111 6.03 -5.36 5.48
C TYR A 111 4.94 -4.71 6.32
N LEU A 112 3.71 -5.18 6.14
CA LEU A 112 2.57 -4.81 6.97
C LEU A 112 2.45 -5.83 8.10
N HIS A 113 2.40 -5.34 9.33
CA HIS A 113 2.16 -6.16 10.51
C HIS A 113 0.66 -6.41 10.70
N GLU A 114 0.30 -7.13 11.75
CA GLU A 114 -1.10 -7.45 12.06
C GLU A 114 -1.94 -6.19 12.31
N ALA A 115 -3.26 -6.35 12.09
CA ALA A 115 -4.22 -5.27 12.30
C ALA A 115 -4.20 -4.78 13.75
N GLY A 116 -4.01 -3.47 13.96
CA GLY A 116 -4.00 -2.87 15.32
C GLY A 116 -2.66 -3.05 16.04
N SER A 117 -1.59 -3.33 15.29
CA SER A 117 -0.22 -3.40 15.80
C SER A 117 0.37 -2.02 16.15
N CYS A 118 -0.36 -0.96 15.80
CA CYS A 118 -0.32 0.38 16.36
C CYS A 118 -1.77 0.91 16.38
#